data_AF-A0A0M1J588-F1
#
_entry.id   AF-A0A0M1J588-F1
#
_cell.length_a   1.000
_cell.length_b   1.000
_cell.length_c   1.000
_cell.angle_alpha   90.00
_cell.angle_beta   90.00
_cell.angle_gamma   90.00
#
_symmetry.space_group_name_H-M   'P 1'
#
loop_
_entity.id
_entity.type
_entity.pdbx_description
1 polymer ?
#
loop_
_entity_poly.entity_id
_entity_poly.type
_entity_poly.pdbx_seq_one_letter_code
_entity_poly.pdbx_strand_id
1 'polypeptide(L)'
;MIIQVPVYGVCNADNQSECYQGNNPLQEAAKSQALSLGILSTSSKCKKLGIKQVKQRWQELNGDCYFADKLLEDVSNWETNARKRRNSSNQQCLNGYLKGLSDSLSKVVGDCASKCGRVGSAFGKVSATMFCAISRKIGRAASFKGRHPVKNIICGASYSSRCQSSFVYKAKNSCASYAYGPAFRAYYKPSKGGCCSYTKR
;
A
#
# COMPACT_ATOMS: atom_id res chain seq x y z
N MET A 1 3.29 -15.01 53.29
CA MET A 1 3.79 -16.07 52.37
C MET A 1 3.63 -15.54 50.95
N ILE A 2 4.71 -15.05 50.35
CA ILE A 2 4.69 -14.49 48.99
C ILE A 2 4.94 -15.66 48.04
N ILE A 3 3.92 -16.05 47.27
CA ILE A 3 4.07 -17.11 46.27
C ILE A 3 4.76 -16.49 45.06
N GLN A 4 6.06 -16.76 44.91
CA GLN A 4 6.79 -16.51 43.67
C GLN A 4 6.30 -17.51 42.62
N VAL A 5 5.55 -17.02 41.63
CA VAL A 5 5.27 -17.78 40.41
C VAL A 5 6.27 -17.31 39.35
N PRO A 6 7.00 -18.22 38.66
CA PRO A 6 7.98 -17.82 37.67
C PRO A 6 7.29 -17.18 36.46
N VAL A 7 7.69 -15.96 36.10
CA VAL A 7 7.24 -15.28 34.89
C VAL A 7 8.17 -15.67 33.75
N TYR A 8 7.81 -16.73 33.03
CA TYR A 8 8.36 -17.03 31.71
C TYR A 8 7.27 -16.76 30.67
N GLY A 9 7.60 -16.00 29.62
CA GLY A 9 6.76 -15.85 28.44
C GLY A 9 6.53 -14.42 27.98
N VAL A 10 7.39 -13.94 27.08
CA VAL A 10 7.07 -12.80 26.20
C VAL A 10 6.01 -13.29 25.22
N CYS A 11 4.86 -12.62 25.13
CA CYS A 11 3.81 -12.99 24.18
C CYS A 11 4.36 -12.96 22.74
N ASN A 12 4.55 -14.13 22.14
CA ASN A 12 4.88 -14.27 20.73
C ASN A 12 3.57 -14.18 19.92
N ALA A 13 3.43 -13.18 19.05
CA ALA A 13 2.21 -12.94 18.28
C ALA A 13 1.81 -14.14 17.39
N ASP A 14 2.79 -14.99 17.07
CA ASP A 14 2.61 -16.16 16.21
C ASP A 14 2.20 -17.45 16.97
N ASN A 15 2.36 -17.48 18.30
CA ASN A 15 1.99 -18.65 19.11
C ASN A 15 1.25 -18.21 20.39
N GLN A 16 -0.07 -18.03 20.26
CA GLN A 16 -0.94 -17.53 21.33
C GLN A 16 -1.34 -18.59 22.37
N SER A 17 -0.68 -19.76 22.38
CA SER A 17 -1.02 -20.87 23.28
C SER A 17 -0.71 -20.61 24.76
N GLU A 18 0.01 -19.53 25.10
CA GLU A 18 0.38 -19.20 26.48
C GLU A 18 -0.07 -17.79 26.91
N CYS A 19 -1.25 -17.35 26.49
CA CYS A 19 -1.84 -16.10 26.97
C CYS A 19 -3.05 -16.38 27.86
N TYR A 20 -2.82 -16.27 29.18
CA TYR A 20 -3.76 -16.23 30.31
C TYR A 20 -5.25 -16.52 29.98
N GLN A 21 -5.74 -17.68 30.44
CA GLN A 21 -7.15 -18.07 30.43
C GLN A 21 -7.78 -17.81 31.81
N GLY A 22 -8.81 -16.97 31.89
CA GLY A 22 -9.64 -16.82 33.10
C GLY A 22 -10.62 -15.65 33.04
N ASN A 23 -11.88 -15.89 33.43
CA ASN A 23 -13.00 -14.93 33.42
C ASN A 23 -13.62 -14.79 34.82
N ASN A 24 -12.93 -14.18 35.81
CA ASN A 24 -13.55 -13.86 37.11
C ASN A 24 -13.13 -12.46 37.63
N PRO A 25 -14.02 -11.64 38.25
CA PRO A 25 -13.75 -10.29 38.76
C PRO A 25 -12.49 -10.09 39.63
N LEU A 26 -12.01 -11.10 40.37
CA LEU A 26 -10.70 -11.04 41.06
C LEU A 26 -9.51 -10.87 40.08
N GLN A 27 -9.70 -11.17 38.79
CA GLN A 27 -8.69 -11.04 37.74
C GLN A 27 -8.70 -9.69 37.01
N GLU A 28 -9.69 -8.79 37.21
CA GLU A 28 -9.62 -7.41 36.68
C GLU A 28 -8.59 -6.56 37.44
N ALA A 29 -8.47 -6.78 38.75
CA ALA A 29 -7.37 -6.24 39.56
C ALA A 29 -6.02 -6.85 39.12
N ALA A 30 -5.99 -8.15 38.83
CA ALA A 30 -4.82 -8.84 38.29
C ALA A 30 -4.46 -8.40 36.86
N LYS A 31 -5.44 -7.93 36.06
CA LYS A 31 -5.24 -7.37 34.71
C LYS A 31 -4.52 -6.02 34.78
N SER A 32 -4.92 -5.16 35.71
CA SER A 32 -4.22 -3.88 35.98
C SER A 32 -2.82 -4.10 36.56
N GLN A 33 -2.65 -5.08 37.46
CA GLN A 33 -1.33 -5.50 37.93
C GLN A 33 -0.48 -6.11 36.80
N ALA A 34 -1.02 -6.98 35.96
CA ALA A 34 -0.33 -7.57 34.81
C ALA A 34 0.02 -6.53 33.73
N LEU A 35 -0.80 -5.49 33.55
CA LEU A 35 -0.48 -4.31 32.73
C LEU A 35 0.67 -3.51 33.32
N SER A 36 0.68 -3.28 34.65
CA SER A 36 1.75 -2.58 35.36
C SER A 36 3.06 -3.36 35.43
N LEU A 37 2.98 -4.70 35.43
CA LEU A 37 4.11 -5.64 35.44
C LEU A 37 4.58 -6.03 34.02
N GLY A 38 3.92 -5.52 32.97
CA GLY A 38 4.31 -5.76 31.57
C GLY A 38 3.92 -7.11 30.97
N ILE A 39 3.11 -7.91 31.68
CA ILE A 39 2.64 -9.26 31.31
C ILE A 39 1.53 -9.20 30.24
N LEU A 40 0.69 -8.14 30.24
CA LEU A 40 -0.26 -7.86 29.16
C LEU A 40 0.32 -6.81 28.20
N SER A 41 0.42 -7.15 26.92
CA SER A 41 0.85 -6.17 25.92
C SER A 41 -0.25 -5.17 25.61
N THR A 42 0.03 -3.89 25.86
CA THR A 42 -0.89 -2.79 25.54
C THR A 42 -1.11 -2.68 24.03
N SER A 43 -2.23 -2.04 23.64
CA SER A 43 -2.48 -1.68 22.24
C SER A 43 -1.29 -0.98 21.59
N SER A 44 -0.62 -0.08 22.33
CA SER A 44 0.60 0.61 21.86
C SER A 44 1.79 -0.33 21.63
N LYS A 45 2.05 -1.28 22.53
CA LYS A 45 3.12 -2.29 22.35
C LYS A 45 2.83 -3.18 21.15
N CYS A 46 1.61 -3.67 21.01
CA CYS A 46 1.22 -4.52 19.88
C CYS A 46 1.20 -3.75 18.55
N LYS A 47 0.88 -2.46 18.57
CA LYS A 47 1.04 -1.58 17.40
C LYS A 47 2.49 -1.53 16.91
N LYS A 48 3.45 -1.41 17.82
CA LYS A 48 4.89 -1.43 17.46
C LYS A 48 5.29 -2.76 16.80
N LEU A 49 4.70 -3.88 17.22
CA LEU A 49 4.94 -5.19 16.59
C LEU A 49 4.43 -5.22 15.15
N GLY A 50 3.20 -4.77 14.90
CA GLY A 50 2.65 -4.68 13.54
C GLY A 50 3.51 -3.80 12.62
N ILE A 51 3.95 -2.63 13.12
CA ILE A 51 4.87 -1.75 12.38
C ILE A 51 6.19 -2.45 12.08
N LYS A 52 6.79 -3.12 13.07
CA LYS A 52 8.07 -3.82 12.91
C LYS A 52 7.97 -4.92 11.85
N GLN A 53 6.90 -5.70 11.88
CA GLN A 53 6.69 -6.80 10.94
C GLN A 53 6.54 -6.32 9.50
N VAL A 54 5.74 -5.28 9.26
CA VAL A 54 5.64 -4.65 7.91
C VAL A 54 6.99 -4.10 7.48
N LYS A 55 7.70 -3.38 8.36
CA LYS A 55 9.00 -2.79 8.04
C LYS A 55 10.04 -3.85 7.67
N GLN A 56 10.12 -4.93 8.45
CA GLN A 56 11.05 -6.03 8.18
C GLN A 56 10.73 -6.70 6.84
N ARG A 57 9.46 -7.04 6.60
CA ARG A 57 9.07 -7.63 5.32
C ARG A 57 9.31 -6.71 4.15
N TRP A 58 9.10 -5.41 4.32
CA TRP A 58 9.43 -4.43 3.29
C TRP A 58 10.92 -4.39 2.97
N GLN A 59 11.78 -4.51 3.98
CA GLN A 59 13.23 -4.61 3.80
C GLN A 59 13.62 -5.92 3.08
N GLU A 60 12.99 -7.05 3.41
CA GLU A 60 13.18 -8.34 2.70
C GLU A 60 12.78 -8.25 1.22
N LEU A 61 11.81 -7.40 0.89
CA LEU A 61 11.39 -7.08 -0.48
C LEU A 61 12.23 -5.96 -1.11
N ASN A 62 13.42 -5.68 -0.57
CA ASN A 62 14.36 -4.64 -1.00
C ASN A 62 13.83 -3.21 -1.00
N GLY A 63 12.69 -2.96 -0.35
CA GLY A 63 12.06 -1.64 -0.34
C GLY A 63 11.58 -1.14 -1.72
N ASP A 64 11.34 -2.05 -2.67
CA ASP A 64 11.00 -1.72 -4.05
C ASP A 64 9.48 -1.74 -4.29
N CYS A 65 8.96 -0.64 -4.85
CA CYS A 65 7.55 -0.49 -5.23
C CYS A 65 7.05 -1.51 -6.24
N TYR A 66 7.96 -2.16 -6.96
CA TYR A 66 7.62 -3.34 -7.76
C TYR A 66 7.00 -4.46 -6.92
N PHE A 67 7.49 -4.68 -5.69
CA PHE A 67 7.01 -5.72 -4.77
C PHE A 67 5.94 -5.25 -3.79
N ALA A 68 5.45 -4.01 -3.92
CA ALA A 68 4.47 -3.48 -2.98
C ALA A 68 3.14 -4.26 -3.00
N ASP A 69 2.75 -4.84 -4.15
CA ASP A 69 1.57 -5.71 -4.26
C ASP A 69 1.77 -7.01 -3.44
N LYS A 70 3.01 -7.52 -3.38
CA LYS A 70 3.35 -8.69 -2.57
C LYS A 70 3.29 -8.37 -1.08
N LEU A 71 3.77 -7.18 -0.68
CA LEU A 71 3.64 -6.73 0.71
C LEU A 71 2.18 -6.59 1.12
N LEU A 72 1.32 -6.04 0.25
CA LEU A 72 -0.13 -5.93 0.48
C LEU A 72 -0.77 -7.31 0.71
N GLU A 73 -0.42 -8.29 -0.11
CA GLU A 73 -0.89 -9.68 0.05
C GLU A 73 -0.45 -10.27 1.39
N ASP A 74 0.83 -10.14 1.73
CA ASP A 74 1.39 -10.69 2.97
C ASP A 74 0.73 -10.05 4.20
N VAL A 75 0.53 -8.73 4.20
CA VAL A 75 -0.20 -8.02 5.27
C VAL A 75 -1.65 -8.48 5.38
N SER A 76 -2.35 -8.65 4.26
CA SER A 76 -3.74 -9.13 4.26
C SER A 76 -3.85 -10.54 4.87
N ASN A 77 -2.87 -11.39 4.60
CA ASN A 77 -2.77 -12.73 5.18
C ASN A 77 -2.54 -12.68 6.69
N TRP A 78 -1.64 -11.79 7.17
CA TRP A 78 -1.41 -11.61 8.60
C TRP A 78 -2.64 -11.07 9.33
N GLU A 79 -3.33 -10.07 8.76
CA GLU A 79 -4.57 -9.55 9.34
C GLU A 79 -5.64 -10.65 9.45
N THR A 80 -5.79 -11.46 8.40
CA THR A 80 -6.73 -12.59 8.39
C THR A 80 -6.39 -13.62 9.47
N ASN A 81 -5.12 -14.00 9.58
CA ASN A 81 -4.67 -14.97 10.56
C ASN A 81 -4.80 -14.45 12.00
N ALA A 82 -4.46 -13.18 12.24
CA ALA A 82 -4.61 -12.54 13.53
C ALA A 82 -6.08 -12.47 13.98
N ARG A 83 -7.00 -12.21 13.04
CA ARG A 83 -8.45 -12.20 13.32
C ARG A 83 -9.02 -13.60 13.58
N LYS A 84 -8.52 -14.64 12.90
CA LYS A 84 -8.92 -16.03 13.13
C LYS A 84 -8.55 -16.52 14.54
N ARG A 85 -7.45 -16.02 15.10
CA ARG A 85 -6.95 -16.38 16.44
C ARG A 85 -7.49 -15.47 17.55
N ARG A 86 -8.56 -14.72 17.29
CA ARG A 86 -9.11 -13.74 18.24
C ARG A 86 -9.61 -14.42 19.53
N ASN A 87 -9.07 -13.98 20.66
CA ASN A 87 -9.59 -14.27 22.01
C ASN A 87 -10.00 -12.95 22.71
N SER A 88 -11.08 -12.97 23.49
CA SER A 88 -11.66 -11.80 24.18
C SER A 88 -10.69 -11.15 25.17
N SER A 89 -9.79 -11.93 25.77
CA SER A 89 -8.81 -11.46 26.76
C SER A 89 -7.79 -10.45 26.22
N ASN A 90 -7.49 -10.47 24.90
CA ASN A 90 -6.40 -9.70 24.28
C ASN A 90 -6.85 -8.75 23.14
N GLN A 91 -8.12 -8.35 23.12
CA GLN A 91 -8.69 -7.52 22.05
C GLN A 91 -7.93 -6.20 21.82
N GLN A 92 -7.47 -5.54 22.88
CA GLN A 92 -6.75 -4.25 22.77
C GLN A 92 -5.40 -4.42 22.07
N CYS A 93 -4.69 -5.51 22.36
CA CYS A 93 -3.44 -5.85 21.69
C CYS A 93 -3.68 -6.15 20.20
N LEU A 94 -4.68 -6.99 19.89
CA LEU A 94 -5.06 -7.31 18.51
C LEU A 94 -5.38 -6.04 17.71
N ASN A 95 -6.21 -5.14 18.25
CA ASN A 95 -6.55 -3.88 17.60
C ASN A 95 -5.30 -3.01 17.37
N GLY A 96 -4.39 -2.97 18.35
CA GLY A 96 -3.11 -2.27 18.23
C GLY A 96 -2.25 -2.82 17.10
N TYR A 97 -2.08 -4.14 17.06
CA TYR A 97 -1.32 -4.85 16.04
C TYR A 97 -1.88 -4.61 14.62
N LEU A 98 -3.18 -4.81 14.42
CA LEU A 98 -3.85 -4.54 13.14
C LEU A 98 -3.69 -3.08 12.71
N LYS A 99 -3.80 -2.14 13.66
CA LYS A 99 -3.53 -0.72 13.38
C LYS A 99 -2.08 -0.50 12.95
N GLY A 100 -1.13 -1.19 13.56
CA GLY A 100 0.28 -1.12 13.20
C GLY A 100 0.57 -1.64 11.79
N LEU A 101 -0.05 -2.76 11.42
CA LEU A 101 0.00 -3.31 10.07
C LEU A 101 -0.54 -2.31 9.05
N SER A 102 -1.77 -1.82 9.27
CA SER A 102 -2.45 -0.88 8.39
C SER A 102 -1.69 0.46 8.26
N ASP A 103 -1.34 1.11 9.37
CA ASP A 103 -0.63 2.40 9.36
C ASP A 103 0.71 2.30 8.60
N SER A 104 1.44 1.19 8.76
CA SER A 104 2.74 0.99 8.10
C SER A 104 2.59 0.65 6.61
N LEU A 105 1.63 -0.19 6.26
CA LEU A 105 1.32 -0.51 4.86
C LEU A 105 0.86 0.74 4.10
N SER A 106 -0.02 1.56 4.69
CA SER A 106 -0.48 2.81 4.08
C SER A 106 0.65 3.77 3.74
N LYS A 107 1.70 3.85 4.57
CA LYS A 107 2.89 4.66 4.27
C LYS A 107 3.64 4.14 3.05
N VAL A 108 3.92 2.84 2.99
CA VAL A 108 4.59 2.22 1.83
C VAL A 108 3.78 2.43 0.55
N VAL A 109 2.48 2.17 0.60
CA VAL A 109 1.57 2.39 -0.54
C VAL A 109 1.58 3.87 -0.96
N GLY A 110 1.52 4.80 -0.02
CA GLY A 110 1.55 6.24 -0.29
C GLY A 110 2.86 6.70 -0.96
N ASP A 111 4.00 6.23 -0.46
CA ASP A 111 5.31 6.54 -1.03
C ASP A 111 5.45 5.99 -2.45
N CYS A 112 5.01 4.74 -2.67
CA CYS A 112 5.04 4.12 -3.98
C CYS A 112 4.07 4.79 -4.97
N ALA A 113 2.86 5.13 -4.53
CA ALA A 113 1.92 5.91 -5.31
C ALA A 113 2.50 7.27 -5.72
N SER A 114 3.20 7.96 -4.81
CA SER A 114 3.87 9.24 -5.08
C SER A 114 4.97 9.09 -6.13
N LYS A 115 5.86 8.10 -5.98
CA LYS A 115 6.93 7.79 -6.96
C LYS A 115 6.33 7.47 -8.33
N CYS A 116 5.32 6.59 -8.38
CA CYS A 116 4.65 6.22 -9.61
C CYS A 116 3.90 7.40 -10.26
N GLY A 117 3.39 8.33 -9.47
CA GLY A 117 2.87 9.60 -9.96
C GLY A 117 3.92 10.49 -10.63
N ARG A 118 5.14 10.59 -10.08
CA ARG A 118 6.25 11.34 -10.70
C ARG A 118 6.67 10.72 -12.04
N VAL A 119 6.82 9.40 -12.08
CA VAL A 119 7.11 8.66 -13.32
C VAL A 119 6.02 8.87 -14.35
N GLY A 120 4.75 8.75 -13.94
CA GLY A 120 3.60 9.03 -14.80
C GLY A 120 3.67 10.43 -15.39
N SER A 121 3.92 11.45 -14.56
CA SER A 121 4.04 12.84 -15.05
C SER A 121 5.16 13.02 -16.08
N ALA A 122 6.35 12.46 -15.82
CA ALA A 122 7.46 12.50 -16.76
C ALA A 122 7.11 11.82 -18.09
N PHE A 123 6.52 10.62 -18.03
CA PHE A 123 6.12 9.88 -19.21
C PHE A 123 5.04 10.61 -20.02
N GLY A 124 4.08 11.24 -19.34
CA GLY A 124 3.07 12.07 -19.98
C GLY A 124 3.66 13.26 -20.75
N LYS A 125 4.65 13.94 -20.16
CA LYS A 125 5.37 15.05 -20.83
C LYS A 125 6.14 14.58 -22.06
N VAL A 126 6.92 13.50 -21.94
CA VAL A 126 7.68 12.93 -23.06
C VAL A 126 6.75 12.49 -24.18
N SER A 127 5.68 11.76 -23.84
CA SER A 127 4.69 11.29 -24.80
C SER A 127 3.99 12.45 -25.53
N ALA A 128 3.70 13.55 -24.82
CA ALA A 128 3.12 14.75 -25.43
C ALA A 128 4.07 15.41 -26.43
N THR A 129 5.36 15.49 -26.09
CA THR A 129 6.39 16.00 -27.00
C THR A 129 6.45 15.17 -28.28
N MET A 130 6.48 13.84 -28.16
CA MET A 130 6.47 12.93 -29.32
C MET A 130 5.20 13.07 -30.16
N PHE A 131 4.03 13.06 -29.51
CA PHE A 131 2.74 13.26 -30.18
C PHE A 131 2.72 14.57 -30.99
N CYS A 132 3.15 15.67 -30.39
CA CYS A 132 3.18 16.97 -31.05
C CYS A 132 4.17 17.01 -32.23
N ALA A 133 5.37 16.46 -32.06
CA ALA A 133 6.38 16.42 -33.11
C ALA A 133 5.88 15.65 -34.34
N ILE A 134 5.31 14.46 -34.12
CA ILE A 134 4.78 13.63 -35.19
C ILE A 134 3.56 14.29 -35.84
N SER A 135 2.64 14.82 -35.04
CA SER A 135 1.42 15.45 -35.58
C SER A 135 1.70 16.64 -36.48
N ARG A 136 2.68 17.48 -36.12
CA ARG A 136 3.17 18.57 -36.98
C ARG A 136 3.75 18.04 -38.28
N LYS A 137 4.58 16.99 -38.19
CA LYS A 137 5.25 16.42 -39.36
C LYS A 137 4.26 15.81 -40.36
N ILE A 138 3.18 15.18 -39.89
CA ILE A 138 2.16 14.55 -40.75
C ILE A 138 0.97 15.47 -41.08
N GLY A 139 0.95 16.70 -40.54
CA GLY A 139 -0.14 17.67 -40.76
C GLY A 139 -1.48 17.30 -40.12
N ARG A 140 -1.54 16.28 -39.25
CA ARG A 140 -2.77 15.81 -38.59
C ARG A 140 -2.47 15.19 -37.24
N ALA A 141 -3.49 15.00 -36.39
CA ALA A 141 -3.31 14.34 -35.10
C ALA A 141 -2.77 12.91 -35.26
N ALA A 142 -1.65 12.62 -34.60
CA ALA A 142 -1.01 11.32 -34.67
C ALA A 142 -1.88 10.22 -34.02
N SER A 143 -1.89 9.03 -34.62
CA SER A 143 -2.62 7.86 -34.13
C SER A 143 -1.68 6.68 -33.98
N PHE A 144 -1.87 5.89 -32.94
CA PHE A 144 -0.98 4.78 -32.59
C PHE A 144 -1.80 3.58 -32.18
N LYS A 145 -1.28 2.39 -32.50
CA LYS A 145 -1.81 1.15 -31.96
C LYS A 145 -1.51 1.11 -30.46
N GLY A 146 -2.52 0.74 -29.66
CA GLY A 146 -2.40 0.73 -28.22
C GLY A 146 -1.28 -0.21 -27.74
N ARG A 147 -0.69 0.09 -26.59
CA ARG A 147 0.29 -0.77 -25.92
C ARG A 147 -0.41 -1.81 -25.07
N HIS A 148 0.22 -2.98 -24.96
CA HIS A 148 -0.14 -3.93 -23.92
C HIS A 148 0.08 -3.28 -22.54
N PRO A 149 -0.86 -3.44 -21.60
CA PRO A 149 -0.76 -2.82 -20.29
C PRO A 149 0.40 -3.40 -19.46
N VAL A 150 1.09 -2.53 -18.71
CA VAL A 150 2.09 -2.93 -17.71
C VAL A 150 1.38 -3.23 -16.38
N LYS A 151 1.77 -4.31 -15.70
CA LYS A 151 1.11 -4.87 -14.49
C LYS A 151 1.70 -4.28 -13.19
N ASN A 152 0.91 -3.60 -12.34
CA ASN A 152 1.15 -3.32 -10.89
C ASN A 152 -0.03 -2.52 -10.27
N ILE A 153 -0.67 -3.06 -9.22
CA ILE A 153 -1.94 -2.54 -8.68
C ILE A 153 -1.73 -1.20 -7.96
N ILE A 154 -0.67 -1.09 -7.16
CA ILE A 154 -0.36 0.11 -6.36
C ILE A 154 0.00 1.32 -7.24
N CYS A 155 0.71 1.08 -8.35
CA CYS A 155 1.16 2.14 -9.22
C CYS A 155 0.15 2.54 -10.29
N GLY A 156 -0.77 1.66 -10.68
CA GLY A 156 -1.56 1.88 -11.89
C GLY A 156 -2.44 3.11 -11.89
N ALA A 157 -3.14 3.40 -10.79
CA ALA A 157 -3.99 4.59 -10.70
C ALA A 157 -3.18 5.89 -10.70
N SER A 158 -2.17 5.97 -9.83
CA SER A 158 -1.35 7.15 -9.63
C SER A 158 -0.53 7.48 -10.89
N TYR A 159 0.06 6.46 -11.52
CA TYR A 159 0.76 6.61 -12.79
C TYR A 159 -0.19 7.11 -13.89
N SER A 160 -1.31 6.40 -14.10
CA SER A 160 -2.23 6.70 -15.19
C SER A 160 -2.78 8.12 -15.08
N SER A 161 -3.23 8.52 -13.89
CA SER A 161 -3.79 9.86 -13.65
C SER A 161 -2.75 10.97 -13.92
N ARG A 162 -1.53 10.80 -13.38
CA ARG A 162 -0.46 11.80 -13.55
C ARG A 162 0.09 11.85 -14.98
N CYS A 163 0.15 10.72 -15.67
CA CYS A 163 0.50 10.67 -17.08
C CYS A 163 -0.53 11.39 -17.94
N GLN A 164 -1.82 11.08 -17.80
CA GLN A 164 -2.87 11.71 -18.61
C GLN A 164 -2.91 13.23 -18.40
N SER A 165 -2.91 13.68 -17.15
CA SER A 165 -2.95 15.12 -16.83
C SER A 165 -1.74 15.86 -17.40
N SER A 166 -0.54 15.32 -17.22
CA SER A 166 0.70 15.94 -17.75
C SER A 166 0.75 15.92 -19.27
N PHE A 167 0.30 14.83 -19.89
CA PHE A 167 0.20 14.71 -21.34
C PHE A 167 -0.75 15.77 -21.90
N VAL A 168 -1.99 15.82 -21.40
CA VAL A 168 -3.03 16.72 -21.92
C VAL A 168 -2.59 18.18 -21.76
N TYR A 169 -2.06 18.55 -20.60
CA TYR A 169 -1.54 19.89 -20.36
C TYR A 169 -0.43 20.25 -21.37
N LYS A 170 0.60 19.41 -21.49
CA LYS A 170 1.74 19.67 -22.36
C LYS A 170 1.34 19.73 -23.84
N ALA A 171 0.49 18.81 -24.29
CA ALA A 171 0.06 18.72 -25.68
C ALA A 171 -0.80 19.93 -26.07
N LYS A 172 -1.77 20.33 -25.23
CA LYS A 172 -2.59 21.51 -25.48
C LYS A 172 -1.76 22.79 -25.56
N ASN A 173 -0.73 22.93 -24.73
CA ASN A 173 0.15 24.10 -24.75
C ASN A 173 1.17 24.08 -25.90
N SER A 174 1.59 22.90 -26.36
CA SER A 174 2.65 22.79 -27.37
C SER A 174 2.10 22.67 -28.79
N CYS A 175 0.96 22.00 -28.97
CA CYS A 175 0.40 21.71 -30.29
C CYS A 175 -1.13 21.72 -30.27
N ALA A 176 -1.72 22.84 -29.84
CA ALA A 176 -3.17 23.00 -29.68
C ALA A 176 -3.98 22.54 -30.90
N SER A 177 -3.51 22.82 -32.12
CA SER A 177 -4.13 22.41 -33.39
C SER A 177 -4.26 20.90 -33.61
N TYR A 178 -3.55 20.08 -32.83
CA TYR A 178 -3.63 18.61 -32.90
C TYR A 178 -4.10 17.99 -31.58
N ALA A 179 -4.30 18.80 -30.54
CA ALA A 179 -4.60 18.34 -29.18
C ALA A 179 -6.11 18.20 -28.90
N TYR A 180 -6.87 17.73 -29.89
CA TYR A 180 -8.31 17.53 -29.82
C TYR A 180 -8.78 16.34 -30.66
N GLY A 181 -10.04 15.96 -30.47
CA GLY A 181 -10.69 14.91 -31.25
C GLY A 181 -10.36 13.47 -30.80
N PRO A 182 -10.86 12.47 -31.54
CA PRO A 182 -10.76 11.06 -31.16
C PRO A 182 -9.33 10.51 -31.13
N ALA A 183 -8.50 10.88 -32.11
CA ALA A 183 -7.11 10.43 -32.22
C ALA A 183 -6.26 10.88 -31.03
N PHE A 184 -6.35 12.17 -30.67
CA PHE A 184 -5.73 12.70 -29.46
C PHE A 184 -6.16 11.94 -28.20
N ARG A 185 -7.48 11.77 -28.00
CA ARG A 185 -8.00 11.03 -26.83
C ARG A 185 -7.55 9.58 -26.81
N ALA A 186 -7.47 8.92 -27.97
CA ALA A 186 -7.00 7.54 -28.07
C ALA A 186 -5.51 7.43 -27.70
N TYR A 187 -4.70 8.42 -28.06
CA TYR A 187 -3.28 8.39 -27.83
C TYR A 187 -2.90 8.29 -26.36
N TYR A 188 -3.58 9.00 -25.46
CA TYR A 188 -3.16 9.04 -24.05
C TYR A 188 -4.07 8.26 -23.10
N LYS A 189 -5.32 7.94 -23.46
CA LYS A 189 -6.24 7.30 -22.51
C LYS A 189 -5.82 5.86 -22.20
N PRO A 190 -5.68 5.47 -20.92
CA PRO A 190 -5.38 4.11 -20.52
C PRO A 190 -6.40 3.09 -21.01
N SER A 191 -7.70 3.43 -20.95
CA SER A 191 -8.80 2.56 -21.40
C SER A 191 -8.80 2.28 -22.90
N LYS A 192 -7.97 2.97 -23.68
CA LYS A 192 -7.78 2.76 -25.12
C LYS A 192 -6.42 2.15 -25.45
N GLY A 193 -5.69 1.68 -24.44
CA GLY A 193 -4.31 1.22 -24.61
C GLY A 193 -3.34 2.35 -24.97
N GLY A 194 -3.68 3.61 -24.70
CA GLY A 194 -2.82 4.76 -25.02
C GLY A 194 -1.48 4.75 -24.28
N CYS A 195 -0.66 5.77 -24.49
CA CYS A 195 0.67 5.90 -23.90
C CYS A 195 0.65 5.88 -22.36
N CYS A 196 -0.45 6.29 -21.72
CA CYS A 196 -0.60 6.22 -20.26
C CYS A 196 -1.24 4.91 -19.76
N SER A 197 -1.41 3.90 -20.62
CA SER A 197 -2.00 2.61 -20.24
C SER A 197 -1.21 1.94 -19.12
N TYR A 198 -1.96 1.49 -18.11
CA TYR A 198 -1.48 0.73 -16.97
C TYR A 198 -2.66 -0.12 -16.47
N THR A 199 -2.50 -1.43 -16.30
CA THR A 199 -3.61 -2.27 -15.84
C THR A 199 -3.70 -2.31 -14.32
N LYS A 200 -4.95 -2.22 -13.84
CA LYS A 200 -5.37 -2.83 -12.58
C LYS A 200 -5.76 -4.28 -12.89
N ARG A 201 -5.62 -5.20 -11.93
CA ARG A 201 -6.19 -6.54 -12.06
C ARG A 201 -7.66 -6.46 -12.46
#